data_AF-A0A9D9CGP5-F1
#
_entry.id   AF-A0A9D9CGP5-F1
#
_cell.length_a   1.000
_cell.length_b   1.000
_cell.length_c   1.000
_cell.angle_alpha   90.00
_cell.angle_beta   90.00
_cell.angle_gamma   90.00
#
_symmetry.space_group_name_H-M   'P 1'
#
loop_
_entity.id
_entity.type
_entity.pdbx_description
1 polymer ?
#
loop_
_entity_poly.entity_id
_entity_poly.type
_entity_poly.pdbx_seq_one_letter_code
_entity_poly.pdbx_strand_id
1 'polypeptide(L)'
;MSVWEEYIVSAQWDTLSLQEQEQLLNYEYGFSAYKLGEDADKAREFITRFESHLEALKDALPAARYHAYLASVYTYKLGLDKAHMIANAKQLYANVNCALELDDQDAFVLSMKGNVEFYSPFGSKKKALEYFLKADSIYAIRGEEYEQWNHRAVEMNIEMCKDKLKK
;
A
#
# COMPACT_ATOMS: atom_id res chain seq x y z
N MET A 1 -19.18 7.79 10.51
CA MET A 1 -17.87 7.19 10.82
C MET A 1 -17.97 5.73 10.43
N SER A 2 -17.05 5.22 9.61
CA SER A 2 -17.05 3.79 9.26
C SER A 2 -16.46 2.96 10.41
N VAL A 3 -16.72 1.64 10.44
CA VAL A 3 -16.12 0.73 11.43
C VAL A 3 -14.58 0.80 11.39
N TRP A 4 -14.01 0.96 10.18
CA TRP A 4 -12.57 1.13 9.97
C TRP A 4 -12.04 2.44 10.57
N GLU A 5 -12.76 3.55 10.36
CA GLU A 5 -12.40 4.85 10.91
C GLU A 5 -12.43 4.83 12.44
N GLU A 6 -13.45 4.22 13.03
CA GLU A 6 -13.58 4.06 14.47
C GLU A 6 -12.44 3.22 15.07
N TYR A 7 -12.10 2.09 14.44
CA TYR A 7 -10.98 1.25 14.88
C TYR A 7 -9.65 2.02 14.86
N ILE A 8 -9.33 2.71 13.75
CA ILE A 8 -8.07 3.45 13.61
C ILE A 8 -7.98 4.61 14.62
N VAL A 9 -9.09 5.31 14.86
CA VAL A 9 -9.11 6.47 15.76
C VAL A 9 -9.08 6.06 17.23
N SER A 10 -9.73 4.95 17.59
CA SER A 10 -9.80 4.48 18.98
C SER A 10 -8.60 3.64 19.42
N ALA A 11 -7.83 3.09 18.48
CA ALA A 11 -6.65 2.30 18.78
C ALA A 11 -5.58 3.13 19.51
N GLN A 12 -5.06 2.57 20.60
CA GLN A 12 -4.01 3.17 21.42
C GLN A 12 -2.67 2.55 21.06
N TRP A 13 -1.96 3.13 20.10
CA TRP A 13 -0.71 2.59 19.53
C TRP A 13 0.27 2.00 20.56
N ASP A 14 0.55 2.75 21.64
CA ASP A 14 1.54 2.38 22.65
C ASP A 14 1.13 1.20 23.54
N THR A 15 -0.13 0.78 23.51
CA THR A 15 -0.65 -0.36 24.29
C THR A 15 -0.79 -1.64 23.48
N LEU A 16 -0.63 -1.54 22.16
CA LEU A 16 -0.73 -2.66 21.24
C LEU A 16 0.54 -3.52 21.26
N SER A 17 0.37 -4.83 21.08
CA SER A 17 1.48 -5.72 20.74
C SER A 17 2.06 -5.38 19.36
N LEU A 18 3.29 -5.81 19.07
CA LEU A 18 3.92 -5.59 17.76
C LEU A 18 3.03 -6.10 16.61
N GLN A 19 2.42 -7.27 16.77
CA GLN A 19 1.52 -7.84 15.77
C GLN A 19 0.28 -6.96 15.52
N GLU A 20 -0.32 -6.43 16.59
CA GLU A 20 -1.47 -5.52 16.49
C GLU A 20 -1.07 -4.16 15.89
N GLN A 21 0.15 -3.69 16.15
CA GLN A 21 0.71 -2.48 15.53
C GLN A 21 0.89 -2.68 14.02
N GLU A 22 1.45 -3.82 13.58
CA GLU A 22 1.57 -4.14 12.16
C GLU A 22 0.21 -4.26 11.48
N GLN A 23 -0.78 -4.85 12.14
CA GLN A 23 -2.15 -4.95 11.64
C GLN A 23 -2.83 -3.58 11.53
N LEU A 24 -2.69 -2.73 12.54
CA LEU A 24 -3.19 -1.37 12.51
C LEU A 24 -2.52 -0.56 11.38
N LEU A 25 -1.20 -0.66 11.23
CA LEU A 25 -0.45 -0.02 10.15
C LEU A 25 -1.00 -0.43 8.78
N ASN A 26 -1.28 -1.72 8.59
CA ASN A 26 -1.86 -2.25 7.36
C ASN A 26 -3.26 -1.67 7.10
N TYR A 27 -4.11 -1.55 8.12
CA TYR A 27 -5.42 -0.91 7.98
C TYR A 27 -5.33 0.59 7.68
N GLU A 28 -4.40 1.30 8.32
CA GLU A 28 -4.13 2.71 8.03
C GLU A 28 -3.66 2.92 6.59
N TYR A 29 -2.83 2.00 6.06
CA TYR A 29 -2.45 1.98 4.65
C TYR A 29 -3.68 1.95 3.74
N GLY A 30 -4.57 0.96 3.89
CA GLY A 30 -5.76 0.83 3.05
C GLY A 30 -6.77 1.96 3.23
N PHE A 31 -7.03 2.35 4.47
CA PHE A 31 -8.01 3.39 4.79
C PHE A 31 -7.57 4.77 4.30
N SER A 32 -6.26 5.06 4.33
CA SER A 32 -5.69 6.29 3.78
C SER A 32 -5.95 6.41 2.27
N ALA A 33 -5.78 5.33 1.51
CA ALA A 33 -6.08 5.31 0.07
C ALA A 33 -7.57 5.56 -0.21
N TYR A 34 -8.45 4.91 0.55
CA TYR A 34 -9.90 5.12 0.45
C TYR A 34 -10.27 6.58 0.74
N LYS A 35 -9.78 7.14 1.85
CA LYS A 35 -10.09 8.53 2.22
C LYS A 35 -9.51 9.54 1.25
N LEU A 36 -8.35 9.29 0.66
CA LEU A 36 -7.80 10.16 -0.38
C LEU A 36 -8.74 10.33 -1.59
N GLY A 37 -9.52 9.28 -1.92
CA GLY A 37 -10.53 9.34 -2.99
C GLY A 37 -11.83 10.05 -2.60
N GLU A 38 -12.12 10.20 -1.30
CA GLU A 38 -13.35 10.83 -0.79
C GLU A 38 -13.14 12.28 -0.33
N ASP A 39 -12.13 12.51 0.51
CA ASP A 39 -11.90 13.75 1.25
C ASP A 39 -10.40 13.92 1.51
N ALA A 40 -9.76 14.77 0.69
CA ALA A 40 -8.32 14.98 0.72
C ALA A 40 -7.82 15.62 2.03
N ASP A 41 -8.64 16.42 2.70
CA ASP A 41 -8.24 17.08 3.95
C ASP A 41 -8.21 16.05 5.08
N LYS A 42 -9.26 15.22 5.20
CA LYS A 42 -9.26 14.10 6.16
C LYS A 42 -8.20 13.06 5.85
N ALA A 43 -7.97 12.76 4.57
CA ALA A 43 -6.93 11.82 4.17
C ALA A 43 -5.56 12.23 4.73
N ARG A 44 -5.25 13.53 4.75
CA ARG A 44 -3.98 14.06 5.27
C ARG A 44 -3.74 13.66 6.72
N GLU A 45 -4.77 13.63 7.55
CA GLU A 45 -4.67 13.22 8.96
C GLU A 45 -4.29 11.74 9.07
N PHE A 46 -4.99 10.86 8.34
CA PHE A 46 -4.72 9.43 8.34
C PHE A 46 -3.36 9.09 7.72
N ILE A 47 -2.96 9.78 6.65
CA ILE A 47 -1.66 9.60 6.01
C ILE A 47 -0.52 10.02 6.95
N THR A 48 -0.69 11.12 7.68
CA THR A 48 0.30 11.59 8.67
C THR A 48 0.44 10.57 9.81
N ARG A 49 -0.68 10.01 10.29
CA ARG A 49 -0.68 8.95 11.30
C ARG A 49 0.02 7.70 10.80
N PHE A 50 -0.37 7.21 9.63
CA PHE A 50 0.24 6.05 8.96
C PHE A 50 1.76 6.23 8.80
N GLU A 51 2.22 7.39 8.33
CA GLU A 51 3.66 7.68 8.18
C GLU A 51 4.39 7.66 9.53
N SER A 52 3.79 8.21 10.59
CA SER A 52 4.37 8.18 11.94
C SER A 52 4.49 6.76 12.50
N HIS A 53 3.43 5.95 12.35
CA HIS A 53 3.44 4.56 12.80
C HIS A 53 4.40 3.69 11.98
N LEU A 54 4.52 3.96 10.68
CA LEU A 54 5.48 3.29 9.81
C LEU A 54 6.92 3.54 10.29
N GLU A 55 7.27 4.79 10.63
CA GLU A 55 8.61 5.10 11.12
C GLU A 55 8.87 4.48 12.49
N ALA A 56 7.85 4.40 13.37
CA ALA A 56 7.97 3.72 14.65
C ALA A 56 8.24 2.20 14.50
N LEU A 57 7.79 1.59 13.40
CA LEU A 57 8.00 0.18 13.10
C LEU A 57 9.19 -0.11 12.17
N LYS A 58 10.00 0.89 11.82
CA LYS A 58 11.07 0.76 10.83
C LYS A 58 12.04 -0.39 11.08
N ASP A 59 12.46 -0.55 12.34
CA ASP A 59 13.43 -1.58 12.74
C ASP A 59 12.74 -2.93 13.04
N ALA A 60 11.42 -2.94 13.21
CA ALA A 60 10.64 -4.14 13.50
C ALA A 60 10.12 -4.83 12.23
N LEU A 61 9.81 -4.04 11.20
CA LEU A 61 9.33 -4.56 9.92
C LEU A 61 10.47 -5.17 9.09
N PRO A 62 10.17 -6.19 8.26
CA PRO A 62 11.06 -6.56 7.17
C PRO A 62 11.36 -5.34 6.28
N ALA A 63 12.63 -5.13 5.93
CA ALA A 63 13.05 -3.94 5.17
C ALA A 63 12.27 -3.78 3.85
N ALA A 64 11.98 -4.88 3.14
CA ALA A 64 11.18 -4.87 1.93
C ALA A 64 9.76 -4.31 2.18
N ARG A 65 9.11 -4.72 3.29
CA ARG A 65 7.79 -4.23 3.69
C ARG A 65 7.80 -2.77 4.10
N TYR A 66 8.80 -2.34 4.85
CA TYR A 66 8.97 -0.92 5.20
C TYR A 66 9.06 -0.06 3.93
N HIS A 67 9.92 -0.43 2.97
CA HIS A 67 10.04 0.30 1.71
C HIS A 67 8.75 0.25 0.87
N ALA A 68 8.01 -0.85 0.86
CA ALA A 68 6.72 -0.94 0.17
C ALA A 68 5.66 -0.01 0.79
N TYR A 69 5.55 0.04 2.12
CA TYR A 69 4.68 1.01 2.80
C TYR A 69 5.14 2.44 2.58
N LEU A 70 6.44 2.71 2.62
CA LEU A 70 6.98 4.05 2.38
C LEU A 70 6.70 4.51 0.94
N ALA A 71 6.74 3.60 -0.04
CA ALA A 71 6.27 3.89 -1.40
C ALA A 71 4.79 4.31 -1.42
N SER A 72 3.92 3.69 -0.62
CA SER A 72 2.52 4.10 -0.52
C SER A 72 2.36 5.50 0.09
N VAL A 73 3.16 5.88 1.10
CA VAL A 73 3.18 7.26 1.64
C VAL A 73 3.46 8.27 0.52
N TYR A 74 4.47 8.02 -0.32
CA TYR A 74 4.80 8.91 -1.43
C TYR A 74 3.72 8.91 -2.54
N THR A 75 3.01 7.79 -2.72
CA THR A 75 1.83 7.74 -3.59
C THR A 75 0.72 8.64 -3.07
N TYR A 76 0.49 8.66 -1.75
CA TYR A 76 -0.50 9.55 -1.15
C TYR A 76 -0.09 11.01 -1.22
N LYS A 77 1.20 11.31 -0.98
CA LYS A 77 1.75 12.66 -1.16
C LYS A 77 1.65 13.15 -2.60
N LEU A 78 1.78 12.27 -3.60
CA LEU A 78 1.51 12.62 -5.01
C LEU A 78 0.05 13.05 -5.23
N GLY A 79 -0.91 12.38 -4.58
CA GLY A 79 -2.32 12.72 -4.67
C GLY A 79 -2.67 14.05 -3.97
N LEU A 80 -1.99 14.37 -2.86
CA LEU A 80 -2.24 15.56 -2.04
C LEU A 80 -1.43 16.80 -2.43
N ASP A 81 -0.24 16.64 -2.99
CA ASP A 81 0.71 17.72 -3.22
C ASP A 81 1.27 17.69 -4.65
N LYS A 82 0.60 18.46 -5.52
CA LYS A 82 1.00 18.60 -6.92
C LYS A 82 2.27 19.43 -7.10
N ALA A 83 2.61 20.31 -6.16
CA ALA A 83 3.80 21.15 -6.26
C ALA A 83 5.08 20.32 -6.15
N HIS A 84 5.07 19.30 -5.29
CA HIS A 84 6.20 18.38 -5.08
C HIS A 84 6.08 17.07 -5.87
N MET A 85 5.26 17.03 -6.93
CA MET A 85 4.96 15.81 -7.67
C MET A 85 6.20 15.07 -8.17
N ILE A 86 7.19 15.78 -8.75
CA ILE A 86 8.40 15.14 -9.28
C ILE A 86 9.24 14.51 -8.15
N ALA A 87 9.37 15.23 -7.03
CA ALA A 87 10.12 14.74 -5.87
C ALA A 87 9.44 13.51 -5.25
N ASN A 88 8.12 13.57 -5.07
CA ASN A 88 7.33 12.46 -4.53
C ASN A 88 7.36 11.25 -5.48
N ALA A 89 7.27 11.46 -6.79
CA ALA A 89 7.38 10.38 -7.77
C ALA A 89 8.76 9.71 -7.72
N LYS A 90 9.85 10.48 -7.63
CA LYS A 90 11.20 9.93 -7.49
C LYS A 90 11.32 9.02 -6.26
N GLN A 91 10.78 9.46 -5.12
CA GLN A 91 10.80 8.67 -3.88
C GLN A 91 9.91 7.43 -3.96
N LEU A 92 8.72 7.54 -4.56
CA LEU A 92 7.86 6.40 -4.86
C LEU A 92 8.62 5.32 -5.65
N TYR A 93 9.22 5.68 -6.79
CA TYR A 93 9.92 4.71 -7.63
C TYR A 93 11.15 4.12 -6.95
N ALA A 94 11.91 4.93 -6.21
CA ALA A 94 13.07 4.45 -5.47
C ALA A 94 12.66 3.40 -4.42
N ASN A 95 11.63 3.68 -3.63
CA ASN A 95 11.18 2.77 -2.58
C ASN A 95 10.53 1.50 -3.11
N VAL A 96 9.67 1.59 -4.13
CA VAL A 96 9.02 0.37 -4.68
C VAL A 96 10.03 -0.56 -5.37
N ASN A 97 11.04 0.00 -6.04
CA ASN A 97 12.09 -0.82 -6.66
C ASN A 97 13.02 -1.40 -5.59
N CYS A 98 13.39 -0.63 -4.57
CA CYS A 98 14.18 -1.13 -3.44
C CYS A 98 13.44 -2.27 -2.71
N ALA A 99 12.14 -2.12 -2.45
CA ALA A 99 11.32 -3.19 -1.86
C ALA A 99 11.37 -4.47 -2.70
N LEU A 100 11.21 -4.34 -4.03
CA LEU A 100 11.25 -5.48 -4.96
C LEU A 100 12.64 -6.13 -5.05
N GLU A 101 13.71 -5.35 -4.96
CA GLU A 101 15.09 -5.88 -4.92
C GLU A 101 15.39 -6.62 -3.61
N LEU A 102 14.78 -6.19 -2.49
CA LEU A 102 14.96 -6.80 -1.19
C LEU A 102 14.16 -8.10 -1.03
N ASP A 103 12.93 -8.15 -1.53
CA ASP A 103 12.11 -9.36 -1.51
C ASP A 103 11.11 -9.37 -2.68
N ASP A 104 11.44 -10.11 -3.74
CA ASP A 104 10.57 -10.30 -4.91
C ASP A 104 9.56 -11.45 -4.76
N GLN A 105 9.53 -12.11 -3.60
CA GLN A 105 8.58 -13.17 -3.24
C GLN A 105 7.57 -12.71 -2.16
N ASP A 106 7.61 -11.44 -1.79
CA ASP A 106 6.60 -10.86 -0.91
C ASP A 106 5.38 -10.37 -1.71
N ALA A 107 4.20 -10.91 -1.37
CA ALA A 107 2.97 -10.63 -2.09
C ALA A 107 2.57 -9.15 -2.03
N PHE A 108 2.81 -8.46 -0.93
CA PHE A 108 2.50 -7.04 -0.80
C PHE A 108 3.47 -6.18 -1.59
N VAL A 109 4.76 -6.50 -1.57
CA VAL A 109 5.78 -5.83 -2.41
C VAL A 109 5.41 -5.94 -3.89
N LEU A 110 5.08 -7.16 -4.35
CA LEU A 110 4.62 -7.40 -5.71
C LEU A 110 3.33 -6.61 -6.02
N SER A 111 2.38 -6.57 -5.08
CA SER A 111 1.14 -5.80 -5.20
C SER A 111 1.42 -4.30 -5.35
N MET A 112 2.34 -3.75 -4.55
CA MET A 112 2.74 -2.34 -4.64
C MET A 112 3.40 -2.03 -5.98
N LYS A 113 4.27 -2.92 -6.46
CA LYS A 113 4.85 -2.80 -7.80
C LYS A 113 3.77 -2.83 -8.88
N GLY A 114 2.81 -3.75 -8.78
CA GLY A 114 1.64 -3.81 -9.66
C GLY A 114 0.84 -2.51 -9.67
N ASN A 115 0.58 -1.93 -8.50
CA ASN A 115 -0.10 -0.64 -8.37
C ASN A 115 0.68 0.48 -9.06
N VAL A 116 1.99 0.56 -8.87
CA VAL A 116 2.83 1.57 -9.53
C VAL A 116 2.79 1.41 -11.05
N GLU A 117 2.92 0.18 -11.57
CA GLU A 117 2.79 -0.09 -13.01
C GLU A 117 1.39 0.21 -13.54
N PHE A 118 0.35 0.03 -12.73
CA PHE A 118 -1.02 0.31 -13.13
C PHE A 118 -1.26 1.81 -13.18
N TYR A 119 -1.07 2.53 -12.09
CA TYR A 119 -1.51 3.93 -11.98
C TYR A 119 -0.53 4.94 -12.59
N SER A 120 0.72 4.54 -12.84
CA SER A 120 1.71 5.43 -13.47
C SER A 120 1.32 5.77 -14.91
N PRO A 121 1.48 7.03 -15.36
CA PRO A 121 1.36 7.41 -16.77
C PRO A 121 2.42 6.75 -17.65
N PHE A 122 3.53 6.28 -17.08
CA PHE A 122 4.61 5.59 -17.78
C PHE A 122 4.61 4.07 -17.55
N GLY A 123 3.65 3.58 -16.76
CA GLY A 123 3.54 2.18 -16.40
C GLY A 123 2.89 1.33 -17.51
N SER A 124 2.84 0.02 -17.29
CA SER A 124 2.20 -0.92 -18.20
C SER A 124 1.13 -1.75 -17.50
N LYS A 125 -0.10 -1.70 -18.02
CA LYS A 125 -1.22 -2.55 -17.53
C LYS A 125 -0.92 -4.04 -17.65
N LYS A 126 -0.13 -4.44 -18.66
CA LYS A 126 0.32 -5.81 -18.82
C LYS A 126 1.31 -6.20 -17.72
N LYS A 127 2.33 -5.37 -17.46
CA LYS A 127 3.28 -5.60 -16.36
C LYS A 127 2.58 -5.59 -15.00
N ALA A 128 1.65 -4.66 -14.79
CA ALA A 128 0.83 -4.61 -13.59
C ALA A 128 0.10 -5.94 -13.36
N LEU A 129 -0.57 -6.45 -14.39
CA LEU A 129 -1.24 -7.76 -14.33
C LEU A 129 -0.26 -8.89 -13.99
N GLU A 130 0.94 -8.91 -14.58
CA GLU A 130 1.96 -9.92 -14.27
C GLU A 130 2.36 -9.87 -12.78
N TYR A 131 2.56 -8.69 -12.21
CA TYR A 131 2.85 -8.54 -10.78
C TYR A 131 1.68 -8.95 -9.89
N PHE A 132 0.45 -8.52 -10.22
CA PHE A 132 -0.72 -8.88 -9.44
C PHE A 132 -1.00 -10.39 -9.46
N LEU A 133 -0.83 -11.07 -10.60
CA LEU A 133 -0.99 -12.52 -10.69
C LEU A 133 0.06 -13.27 -9.84
N LYS A 134 1.29 -12.75 -9.76
CA LYS A 134 2.31 -13.31 -8.86
C LYS A 134 1.96 -13.08 -7.38
N ALA A 135 1.47 -11.89 -7.03
CA ALA A 135 1.02 -11.61 -5.67
C ALA A 135 -0.15 -12.51 -5.26
N ASP A 136 -1.15 -12.66 -6.14
CA ASP A 136 -2.33 -13.50 -5.94
C ASP A 136 -1.96 -14.97 -5.67
N SER A 137 -1.03 -15.53 -6.45
CA SER A 137 -0.60 -16.91 -6.23
C SER A 137 0.09 -17.11 -4.88
N ILE A 138 0.86 -16.12 -4.40
CA ILE A 138 1.52 -16.19 -3.10
C ILE A 138 0.51 -16.04 -1.96
N TYR A 139 -0.44 -15.12 -2.07
CA TYR A 139 -1.53 -14.99 -1.08
C TYR A 139 -2.34 -16.29 -0.98
N ALA A 140 -2.70 -16.90 -2.12
CA ALA A 140 -3.47 -18.14 -2.15
C ALA A 140 -2.76 -19.33 -1.47
N ILE A 141 -1.42 -19.37 -1.50
CA ILE A 141 -0.63 -20.43 -0.85
C ILE A 141 -0.50 -20.21 0.66
N ARG A 142 -0.28 -18.96 1.10
CA ARG A 142 0.00 -18.64 2.52
C ARG A 142 -1.22 -18.76 3.44
N GLY A 143 -2.43 -18.66 2.89
CA GLY A 143 -3.67 -18.70 3.68
C GLY A 143 -4.05 -17.34 4.27
N GLU A 144 -5.35 -17.18 4.53
CA GLU A 144 -6.02 -15.91 4.87
C GLU A 144 -6.01 -15.63 6.40
N GLU A 145 -4.94 -15.09 6.98
CA GLU A 145 -4.99 -14.70 8.42
C GLU A 145 -4.81 -13.19 8.70
N TYR A 146 -3.87 -12.49 8.04
CA TYR A 146 -3.55 -11.09 8.43
C TYR A 146 -3.74 -10.04 7.33
N GLU A 147 -3.81 -10.44 6.05
CA GLU A 147 -3.82 -9.50 4.91
C GLU A 147 -4.97 -9.74 3.93
N GLN A 148 -6.10 -10.27 4.42
CA GLN A 148 -7.23 -10.67 3.55
C GLN A 148 -7.69 -9.55 2.62
N TRP A 149 -7.75 -8.31 3.12
CA TRP A 149 -8.17 -7.18 2.29
C TRP A 149 -7.12 -6.81 1.22
N ASN A 150 -5.82 -7.02 1.47
CA ASN A 150 -4.78 -6.85 0.45
C ASN A 150 -4.95 -7.86 -0.67
N HIS A 151 -5.24 -9.13 -0.33
CA HIS A 151 -5.51 -10.16 -1.33
C HIS A 151 -6.75 -9.81 -2.16
N ARG A 152 -7.85 -9.40 -1.51
CA ARG A 152 -9.05 -8.91 -2.24
C ARG A 152 -8.74 -7.72 -3.14
N ALA A 153 -7.92 -6.78 -2.68
CA ALA A 153 -7.50 -5.64 -3.49
C ALA A 153 -6.71 -6.09 -4.73
N VAL A 154 -5.84 -7.11 -4.61
CA VAL A 154 -5.14 -7.72 -5.74
C VAL A 154 -6.12 -8.35 -6.73
N GLU A 155 -7.07 -9.16 -6.27
CA GLU A 155 -8.09 -9.77 -7.13
C GLU A 155 -8.87 -8.72 -7.92
N MET A 156 -9.29 -7.63 -7.26
CA MET A 156 -9.97 -6.51 -7.91
C MET A 156 -9.08 -5.83 -8.96
N ASN A 157 -7.81 -5.59 -8.63
CA ASN A 157 -6.85 -4.98 -9.55
C ASN A 157 -6.54 -5.85 -10.77
N ILE A 158 -6.56 -7.18 -10.63
CA ILE A 158 -6.45 -8.13 -11.75
C ILE A 158 -7.60 -7.91 -12.73
N GLU A 159 -8.84 -7.85 -12.25
CA GLU A 159 -10.00 -7.63 -13.11
C GLU A 159 -9.98 -6.24 -13.76
N MET A 160 -9.54 -5.22 -13.04
CA MET A 160 -9.32 -3.88 -13.61
C MET A 160 -8.26 -3.90 -14.73
N CYS A 161 -7.16 -4.62 -14.56
CA CYS A 161 -6.16 -4.79 -15.62
C CYS A 161 -6.75 -5.48 -16.85
N LYS A 162 -7.48 -6.58 -16.64
CA LYS A 162 -8.14 -7.33 -17.73
C LYS A 162 -9.12 -6.47 -18.51
N ASP A 163 -9.94 -5.66 -17.85
CA ASP A 163 -10.86 -4.72 -18.53
C ASP A 163 -10.10 -3.70 -19.39
N LYS A 164 -9.01 -3.13 -18.86
CA LYS A 164 -8.21 -2.13 -19.58
C LYS A 164 -7.43 -2.70 -20.76
N LEU A 165 -7.08 -3.99 -20.74
CA LEU A 165 -6.34 -4.66 -21.82
C LEU A 165 -7.25 -5.19 -22.94
N LYS A 166 -8.57 -5.25 -22.72
CA LYS A 166 -9.57 -5.61 -23.75
C LYS A 166 -9.94 -4.44 -24.67
N LYS A 167 -9.60 -3.22 -24.26
CA LYS A 167 -9.88 -1.96 -24.98
C LYS A 167 -8.66 -1.57 -25.82
#